data_AF-A0A3B0VS86-F1
#
_entry.id   AF-A0A3B0VS86-F1
#
_cell.length_a   1.000
_cell.length_b   1.000
_cell.length_c   1.000
_cell.angle_alpha   90.00
_cell.angle_beta   90.00
_cell.angle_gamma   90.00
#
_symmetry.space_group_name_H-M   'P 1'
#
loop_
_entity.id
_entity.type
_entity.pdbx_description
1 polymer ?
#
loop_
_entity_poly.entity_id
_entity_poly.type
_entity_poly.pdbx_seq_one_letter_code
_entity_poly.pdbx_strand_id
1 'polypeptide(L)'
;MLDQERSKKGNRAILVCPVTGVGHTEKISEFTELALSAGAQVLNTVTTSRKTPESKFYIGSGNAQMIADLVKQNEADLVLVDITLSPVQERNLEKLCGCRVLDRTALILDIFSQ
;
A
#
# COMPACT_ATOMS: atom_id res chain seq x y z
N MET A 1 -21.31 15.67 18.80
CA MET A 1 -21.24 14.19 18.96
C MET A 1 -21.21 13.58 17.57
N LEU A 2 -20.12 13.82 16.82
CA LEU A 2 -19.93 13.31 15.44
C LEU A 2 -18.54 12.68 15.25
N ASP A 3 -17.77 12.47 16.32
CA ASP A 3 -16.36 12.07 16.23
C ASP A 3 -16.08 10.57 16.50
N GLN A 4 -17.09 9.70 16.50
CA GLN A 4 -16.90 8.29 16.90
C GLN A 4 -17.12 7.21 15.83
N GLU A 5 -17.42 7.55 14.57
CA GLU A 5 -17.55 6.51 13.52
C GLU A 5 -16.31 6.30 12.63
N ARG A 6 -15.33 7.22 12.66
CA ARG A 6 -14.09 7.07 11.86
C ARG A 6 -13.03 6.14 12.50
N SER A 7 -13.24 5.68 13.73
CA SER A 7 -12.27 4.90 14.52
C SER A 7 -12.16 3.40 14.14
N LYS A 8 -12.65 2.97 12.97
CA LYS A 8 -12.57 1.56 12.52
C LYS A 8 -11.94 1.35 11.15
N LYS A 9 -11.31 2.36 10.55
CA LYS A 9 -10.37 2.08 9.45
C LYS A 9 -9.09 1.59 10.11
N GLY A 10 -8.71 0.35 9.83
CA GLY A 10 -7.40 -0.15 10.14
C GLY A 10 -6.32 0.73 9.48
N ASN A 11 -5.28 1.08 10.24
CA ASN A 11 -4.22 1.99 9.82
C ASN A 11 -2.84 1.32 9.82
N ARG A 12 -2.76 0.02 10.15
CA ARG A 12 -1.52 -0.77 10.24
C ARG A 12 -1.10 -1.17 8.84
N ALA A 13 -0.14 -0.45 8.29
CA ALA A 13 0.17 -0.46 6.88
C ALA A 13 1.46 -1.22 6.53
N ILE A 14 1.40 -2.02 5.46
CA ILE A 14 2.58 -2.44 4.69
C ILE A 14 2.73 -1.51 3.49
N LEU A 15 3.88 -0.85 3.35
CA LEU A 15 4.19 -0.06 2.16
C LEU A 15 4.79 -0.96 1.08
N VAL A 16 4.36 -0.76 -0.16
CA VAL A 16 4.89 -1.43 -1.34
C VAL A 16 5.38 -0.37 -2.31
N CYS A 17 6.69 -0.27 -2.48
CA CYS A 17 7.33 0.72 -3.32
C CYS A 17 7.99 0.03 -4.53
N PRO A 18 7.32 -0.03 -5.70
CA PRO A 18 7.97 -0.45 -6.93
C PRO A 18 9.04 0.58 -7.32
N VAL A 19 10.30 0.15 -7.33
CA VAL A 19 11.45 1.03 -7.59
C VAL A 19 12.14 0.65 -8.89
N THR A 20 12.40 1.66 -9.72
CA THR A 20 13.19 1.52 -10.95
C THR A 20 14.22 2.64 -11.03
N GLY A 21 15.49 2.30 -11.30
CA GLY A 21 16.56 3.28 -11.51
C GLY A 21 17.19 3.84 -10.23
N VAL A 22 17.89 4.97 -10.37
CA VAL A 22 18.57 5.71 -9.28
C VAL A 22 17.60 6.66 -8.54
N GLY A 23 17.88 6.97 -7.27
CA GLY A 23 17.06 7.89 -6.46
C GLY A 23 15.85 7.26 -5.76
N HIS A 24 15.86 5.94 -5.54
CA HIS A 24 14.74 5.25 -4.90
C HIS A 24 14.57 5.58 -3.42
N THR A 25 15.65 5.90 -2.69
CA THR A 25 15.58 6.24 -1.26
C THR A 25 14.72 7.47 -1.00
N GLU A 26 14.87 8.52 -1.80
CA GLU A 26 14.08 9.76 -1.65
C GLU A 26 12.59 9.50 -1.93
N LYS A 27 12.28 8.73 -2.97
CA LYS A 27 10.90 8.35 -3.29
C LYS A 27 10.25 7.52 -2.18
N ILE A 28 10.99 6.56 -1.62
CA ILE A 28 10.50 5.75 -0.49
C ILE A 28 10.25 6.63 0.74
N SER A 29 11.15 7.58 1.04
CA SER A 29 10.98 8.53 2.14
C SER A 29 9.71 9.36 1.94
N GLU A 30 9.53 9.92 0.76
CA GLU A 30 8.38 10.76 0.41
C GLU A 30 7.05 9.99 0.55
N PHE A 31 6.96 8.77 0.01
CA PHE A 31 5.74 7.97 0.15
C PHE A 31 5.49 7.54 1.61
N THR A 32 6.55 7.29 2.37
CA THR A 32 6.43 7.00 3.81
C THR A 32 5.87 8.21 4.56
N GLU A 33 6.36 9.42 4.29
CA GLU A 33 5.85 10.66 4.88
C GLU A 33 4.39 10.93 4.52
N LEU A 34 3.97 10.65 3.28
CA LEU A 34 2.56 10.72 2.90
C LEU A 34 1.70 9.73 3.70
N ALA A 35 2.13 8.48 3.84
CA ALA A 35 1.41 7.47 4.60
C ALA A 35 1.26 7.88 6.08
N LEU A 36 2.33 8.38 6.69
CA LEU A 36 2.31 8.87 8.07
C LEU A 36 1.37 10.08 8.22
N SER A 37 1.36 10.99 7.26
CA SER A 37 0.47 12.16 7.26
C SER A 37 -1.01 11.77 7.13
N ALA A 38 -1.31 10.65 6.47
CA ALA A 38 -2.66 10.06 6.41
C ALA A 38 -3.07 9.33 7.69
N GLY A 39 -2.18 9.26 8.70
CA GLY A 39 -2.42 8.55 9.96
C GLY A 39 -2.11 7.05 9.92
N ALA A 40 -1.37 6.57 8.92
CA ALA A 40 -0.95 5.18 8.85
C ALA A 40 0.16 4.86 9.87
N GLN A 41 0.08 3.71 10.51
CA GLN A 41 1.17 3.09 11.26
C GLN A 41 1.93 2.15 10.31
N VAL A 42 3.07 2.60 9.79
CA VAL A 42 3.90 1.80 8.88
C VAL A 42 4.60 0.68 9.65
N LEU A 43 4.24 -0.57 9.35
CA LEU A 43 4.79 -1.77 9.96
C LEU A 43 5.98 -2.33 9.18
N ASN A 44 5.97 -2.20 7.85
CA ASN A 44 7.04 -2.65 6.99
C ASN A 44 7.01 -1.93 5.64
N THR A 45 8.17 -1.87 4.96
CA THR A 45 8.32 -1.29 3.63
C THR A 45 8.99 -2.29 2.70
N VAL A 46 8.28 -2.68 1.65
CA VAL A 46 8.72 -3.65 0.65
C VAL A 46 9.09 -2.91 -0.63
N THR A 47 10.30 -3.12 -1.12
CA THR A 47 10.72 -2.64 -2.43
C THR A 47 10.64 -3.75 -3.46
N THR A 48 10.20 -3.43 -4.68
CA THR A 48 10.17 -4.41 -5.79
C THR A 48 10.84 -3.81 -7.02
N SER A 49 11.68 -4.57 -7.72
CA SER A 49 12.52 -4.08 -8.83
C SER A 49 12.07 -4.57 -10.21
N ARG A 50 10.79 -4.90 -10.37
CA ARG A 50 10.29 -5.57 -11.58
C ARG A 50 10.27 -4.60 -12.77
N LYS A 51 10.87 -5.02 -13.90
CA LYS A 51 10.97 -4.22 -15.15
C LYS A 51 9.66 -4.11 -15.93
N THR A 52 8.73 -5.05 -15.76
CA THR A 52 7.48 -5.09 -16.53
C THR A 52 6.30 -5.42 -15.61
N PRO A 53 5.25 -4.59 -15.60
CA PRO A 53 4.10 -4.81 -14.75
C PRO A 53 3.27 -6.01 -15.22
N GLU A 54 2.74 -6.77 -14.25
CA GLU A 54 1.81 -7.88 -14.51
C GLU A 54 0.36 -7.36 -14.49
N SER A 55 -0.48 -7.82 -15.43
CA SER A 55 -1.88 -7.42 -15.50
C SER A 55 -2.66 -7.74 -14.22
N LYS A 56 -2.30 -8.84 -13.53
CA LYS A 56 -3.01 -9.32 -12.33
C LYS A 56 -2.69 -8.54 -11.06
N PHE A 57 -1.41 -8.23 -10.81
CA PHE A 57 -0.94 -7.70 -9.54
C PHE A 57 0.03 -6.52 -9.66
N TYR A 58 0.38 -6.06 -10.87
CA TYR A 58 1.47 -5.11 -11.14
C TYR A 58 2.86 -5.60 -10.72
N ILE A 59 3.11 -5.77 -9.43
CA ILE A 59 4.36 -6.26 -8.80
C ILE A 59 4.66 -7.74 -9.05
N GLY A 60 3.67 -8.46 -9.58
CA GLY A 60 3.73 -9.86 -9.94
C GLY A 60 3.40 -10.83 -8.82
N SER A 61 3.01 -12.06 -9.19
CA SER A 61 2.43 -13.04 -8.28
C SER A 61 3.34 -13.43 -7.09
N GLY A 62 4.67 -13.53 -7.29
CA GLY A 62 5.59 -13.87 -6.20
C GLY A 62 5.70 -12.80 -5.13
N ASN A 63 5.87 -11.54 -5.54
CA ASN A 63 5.89 -10.41 -4.60
C ASN A 63 4.52 -10.21 -3.93
N ALA A 64 3.43 -10.40 -4.69
CA ALA A 64 2.09 -10.31 -4.15
C ALA A 64 1.86 -11.35 -3.02
N GLN A 65 2.32 -12.59 -3.21
CA GLN A 65 2.25 -13.60 -2.16
C GLN A 65 3.12 -13.26 -0.94
N MET A 66 4.36 -12.79 -1.17
CA MET A 66 5.23 -12.32 -0.10
C MET A 66 4.60 -11.19 0.73
N ILE A 67 3.92 -10.25 0.08
CA ILE A 67 3.21 -9.16 0.77
C ILE A 67 2.02 -9.70 1.56
N ALA A 68 1.25 -10.64 1.02
CA ALA A 68 0.16 -11.27 1.76
C ALA A 68 0.66 -12.01 3.01
N ASP A 69 1.81 -12.68 2.91
CA ASP A 69 2.45 -13.34 4.06
C ASP A 69 2.92 -12.31 5.10
N LEU A 70 3.51 -11.19 4.67
CA LEU A 70 3.88 -10.08 5.55
C LEU A 70 2.67 -9.44 6.23
N VAL A 71 1.58 -9.24 5.51
CA VAL A 71 0.30 -8.73 6.05
C VAL A 71 -0.17 -9.64 7.17
N LYS A 72 -0.18 -10.95 6.94
CA LYS A 72 -0.57 -11.94 7.96
C LYS A 72 0.37 -11.96 9.15
N GLN A 73 1.69 -11.91 8.92
CA GLN A 73 2.69 -11.95 9.99
C GLN A 73 2.65 -10.72 10.91
N ASN A 74 2.36 -9.55 10.32
CA ASN A 74 2.37 -8.28 11.05
C ASN A 74 0.97 -7.86 11.53
N GLU A 75 -0.07 -8.66 11.23
CA GLU A 75 -1.47 -8.31 11.47
C GLU A 75 -1.77 -6.92 10.90
N ALA A 76 -1.33 -6.69 9.66
CA ALA A 76 -1.61 -5.47 8.93
C ALA A 76 -3.04 -5.51 8.39
N ASP A 77 -3.69 -4.36 8.35
CA ASP A 77 -5.06 -4.19 7.87
C ASP A 77 -5.14 -3.23 6.67
N LEU A 78 -3.98 -2.73 6.23
CA LEU A 78 -3.80 -1.85 5.10
C LEU A 78 -2.54 -2.20 4.30
N VAL A 79 -2.62 -2.17 2.98
CA VAL A 79 -1.47 -2.14 2.08
C VAL A 79 -1.51 -0.84 1.29
N LEU A 80 -0.41 -0.10 1.29
CA LEU A 80 -0.25 1.12 0.49
C LEU A 80 0.73 0.86 -0.64
N VAL A 81 0.31 1.11 -1.87
CA VAL A 81 1.12 0.83 -3.06
C VAL A 81 1.51 2.14 -3.75
N ASP A 82 2.82 2.37 -3.90
CA ASP A 82 3.39 3.61 -4.46
C ASP A 82 3.32 3.70 -6.00
N ILE A 83 2.16 3.36 -6.55
CA ILE A 83 1.79 3.50 -7.95
C ILE A 83 0.27 3.66 -8.05
N THR A 84 -0.24 4.06 -9.21
CA THR A 84 -1.66 3.94 -9.52
C THR A 84 -1.97 2.51 -9.97
N LEU A 85 -2.94 1.87 -9.33
CA LEU A 85 -3.41 0.54 -9.68
C LEU A 85 -4.59 0.63 -10.64
N SER A 86 -4.74 -0.36 -11.53
CA SER A 86 -6.03 -0.57 -12.19
C SER A 86 -7.03 -1.19 -11.19
N PRO A 87 -8.35 -1.00 -11.40
CA PRO A 87 -9.37 -1.56 -10.50
C PRO A 87 -9.28 -3.08 -10.32
N VAL A 88 -8.83 -3.80 -11.35
CA VAL A 88 -8.64 -5.24 -11.29
C VAL A 88 -7.43 -5.62 -10.44
N GLN A 89 -6.32 -4.87 -10.55
CA GLN A 89 -5.12 -5.12 -9.75
C GLN A 89 -5.38 -4.86 -8.27
N GLU A 90 -6.03 -3.75 -7.94
CA GLU A 90 -6.42 -3.40 -6.57
C GLU A 90 -7.29 -4.50 -5.95
N ARG A 91 -8.41 -4.84 -6.60
CA ARG A 91 -9.31 -5.91 -6.14
C ARG A 91 -8.60 -7.26 -5.97
N ASN A 92 -7.67 -7.59 -6.87
CA ASN A 92 -6.90 -8.83 -6.77
C ASN A 92 -5.96 -8.81 -5.56
N LEU A 93 -5.28 -7.70 -5.31
CA LEU A 93 -4.41 -7.52 -4.15
C LEU A 93 -5.23 -7.55 -2.86
N GLU A 94 -6.38 -6.88 -2.79
CA GLU A 94 -7.27 -6.93 -1.62
C GLU A 94 -7.70 -8.36 -1.31
N LYS A 95 -8.13 -9.10 -2.34
CA LYS A 95 -8.53 -10.50 -2.19
C LYS A 95 -7.37 -11.38 -1.72
N LEU A 96 -6.16 -11.14 -2.20
CA LEU A 96 -4.98 -11.93 -1.84
C LEU A 96 -4.48 -11.61 -0.43
N CYS A 97 -4.39 -10.32 -0.08
CA CYS A 97 -3.90 -9.86 1.21
C CYS A 97 -4.92 -10.00 2.34
N GLY A 98 -6.22 -10.05 2.00
CA GLY A 98 -7.30 -10.13 2.99
C GLY A 98 -7.53 -8.83 3.76
N CYS A 99 -7.05 -7.71 3.23
CA CYS A 99 -7.17 -6.39 3.85
C CYS A 99 -7.32 -5.29 2.79
N ARG A 100 -7.53 -4.04 3.23
CA ARG A 100 -7.71 -2.90 2.32
C ARG A 100 -6.40 -2.63 1.59
N VAL A 101 -6.51 -2.29 0.30
CA VAL A 101 -5.37 -1.84 -0.51
C VAL A 101 -5.69 -0.44 -0.99
N LEU A 102 -4.80 0.52 -0.76
CA LEU A 102 -4.89 1.84 -1.37
C LEU A 102 -3.67 2.07 -2.25
N ASP A 103 -3.93 2.58 -3.44
CA ASP A 103 -2.90 3.04 -4.34
C ASP A 103 -2.50 4.49 -4.00
N ARG A 104 -1.48 5.02 -4.68
CA ARG A 104 -0.99 6.37 -4.41
C ARG A 104 -2.07 7.44 -4.59
N THR A 105 -2.92 7.29 -5.60
CA THR A 105 -3.99 8.25 -5.89
C THR A 105 -5.05 8.24 -4.78
N ALA A 106 -5.46 7.06 -4.33
CA ALA A 106 -6.42 6.89 -3.26
C ALA A 106 -5.89 7.42 -1.92
N LEU A 107 -4.60 7.22 -1.61
CA LEU A 107 -3.97 7.77 -0.41
C LEU A 107 -4.00 9.32 -0.41
N ILE A 108 -3.64 9.94 -1.54
CA ILE A 108 -3.67 11.40 -1.69
C ILE A 108 -5.09 11.93 -1.49
N LEU A 109 -6.09 11.28 -2.08
CA LEU A 109 -7.50 11.65 -1.91
C LEU A 109 -7.98 11.48 -0.47
N ASP A 110 -7.55 10.40 0.22
CA ASP A 110 -7.92 10.16 1.61
C ASP A 110 -7.41 11.31 2.50
N ILE A 111 -6.16 11.77 2.31
CA ILE A 111 -5.56 12.91 3.04
C ILE A 111 -6.39 14.20 2.87
N PHE A 112 -6.82 14.53 1.65
CA PHE A 112 -7.62 15.74 1.40
C PHE A 112 -9.07 15.65 1.85
N SER A 113 -9.54 14.44 2.18
CA SER A 113 -10.91 14.18 2.65
C SER A 113 -11.04 14.15 4.18
N GLN A 114 -9.95 14.35 4.93
CA GLN A 114 -9.94 14.35 6.39
C GLN A 114 -10.19 15.76 6.96
#